data_AF-A0A1Y2GDE1-F1
#
_entry.id   AF-A0A1Y2GDE1-F1
#
_cell.length_a   1.000
_cell.length_b   1.000
_cell.length_c   1.000
_cell.angle_alpha   90.00
_cell.angle_beta   90.00
_cell.angle_gamma   90.00
#
_symmetry.space_group_name_H-M   'P 1'
#
loop_
_entity.id
_entity.type
_entity.pdbx_description
1 polymer ?
#
loop_
_entity_poly.entity_id
_entity_poly.type
_entity_poly.pdbx_seq_one_letter_code
_entity_poly.pdbx_strand_id
1 'polypeptide(L)'
;MLFKSIATVLTIAGLAAAQTPTEYTKGVAHIKKDNIDAIFTFEKVAEGTNVTVDVKSGLTQGLQILPAGFEYHIHVKPVGANGDCMATGGHLNPGNAGKYPCDKTSANFTACEIGDLSGKHGNLVAANNDTGAIPPLSYVDSQLSFSGPTESALLGRSVVIHNNGTRIACANLVVEGYTAPEANSTSPTTVGSTPLPTKDSSAVKLVASLTLSGLVAAMMLAL
;
A
#
# COMPACT_ATOMS: atom_id res chain seq x y z
N MET A 1 38.99 -55.13 31.51
CA MET A 1 38.62 -53.82 32.09
C MET A 1 38.14 -52.95 30.94
N LEU A 2 36.83 -52.81 30.76
CA LEU A 2 36.23 -52.12 29.60
C LEU A 2 35.73 -50.74 30.08
N PHE A 3 36.44 -49.67 29.71
CA PHE A 3 35.98 -48.31 29.95
C PHE A 3 34.97 -47.95 28.86
N LYS A 4 33.68 -47.82 29.23
CA LYS A 4 32.67 -47.20 28.38
C LYS A 4 32.62 -45.71 28.69
N SER A 5 33.24 -44.89 27.86
CA SER A 5 33.10 -43.43 27.90
C SER A 5 31.72 -43.05 27.40
N ILE A 6 30.88 -42.48 28.27
CA ILE A 6 29.60 -41.88 27.91
C ILE A 6 29.87 -40.41 27.58
N ALA A 7 29.77 -40.04 26.30
CA ALA A 7 29.83 -38.66 25.87
C ALA A 7 28.43 -38.04 26.00
N THR A 8 28.25 -37.17 27.01
CA THR A 8 27.04 -36.36 27.16
C THR A 8 27.06 -35.23 26.14
N VAL A 9 26.23 -35.32 25.11
CA VAL A 9 26.03 -34.24 24.13
C VAL A 9 25.11 -33.20 24.75
N LEU A 10 25.69 -32.06 25.14
CA LEU A 10 24.94 -30.89 25.61
C LEU A 10 24.49 -30.08 24.39
N THR A 11 23.23 -30.21 23.99
CA THR A 11 22.64 -29.38 22.94
C THR A 11 22.32 -28.00 23.51
N ILE A 12 23.12 -27.00 23.14
CA ILE A 12 22.84 -25.60 23.43
C ILE A 12 21.79 -25.15 22.40
N ALA A 13 20.52 -25.08 22.82
CA ALA A 13 19.48 -24.45 22.03
C ALA A 13 19.74 -22.94 21.99
N GLY A 14 20.29 -22.44 20.87
CA GLY A 14 20.43 -21.02 20.64
C GLY A 14 19.05 -20.36 20.54
N LEU A 15 18.75 -19.43 21.45
CA LEU A 15 17.60 -18.53 21.30
C LEU A 15 17.89 -17.62 20.10
N ALA A 16 17.32 -17.96 18.93
CA ALA A 16 17.16 -16.98 17.88
C ALA A 16 16.16 -15.92 18.39
N ALA A 17 16.63 -14.69 18.60
CA ALA A 17 15.75 -13.58 18.88
C ALA A 17 14.82 -13.40 17.67
N ALA A 18 13.54 -13.72 17.83
CA ALA A 18 12.53 -13.42 16.82
C ALA A 18 12.54 -11.89 16.62
N GLN A 19 12.89 -11.43 15.42
CA GLN A 19 12.71 -10.03 15.05
C GLN A 19 11.22 -9.72 15.18
N THR A 20 10.87 -8.81 16.09
CA THR A 20 9.51 -8.29 16.19
C THR A 20 9.15 -7.70 14.82
N PRO A 21 8.02 -8.09 14.21
CA PRO A 21 7.58 -7.48 12.96
C PRO A 21 7.55 -5.97 13.12
N THR A 22 8.09 -5.24 12.14
CA THR A 22 8.02 -3.77 12.13
C THR A 22 6.55 -3.37 12.19
N GLU A 23 6.14 -2.76 13.30
CA GLU A 23 4.79 -2.28 13.48
C GLU A 23 4.68 -0.88 12.86
N TYR A 24 3.89 -0.78 11.81
CA TYR A 24 3.60 0.50 11.17
C TYR A 24 2.51 1.23 11.94
N THR A 25 2.80 2.47 12.35
CA THR A 25 1.90 3.28 13.17
C THR A 25 1.49 4.59 12.52
N LYS A 26 2.15 5.00 11.43
CA LYS A 26 1.89 6.28 10.77
C LYS A 26 2.04 6.19 9.26
N GLY A 27 1.11 6.79 8.55
CA GLY A 27 1.13 6.95 7.10
C GLY A 27 0.69 8.34 6.69
N VAL A 28 1.19 8.80 5.55
CA VAL A 28 0.93 10.15 5.04
C VAL A 28 0.71 10.08 3.53
N ALA A 29 -0.31 10.76 3.03
CA ALA A 29 -0.51 11.00 1.61
C ALA A 29 -0.51 12.52 1.35
N HIS A 30 0.48 12.99 0.58
CA HIS A 30 0.61 14.38 0.18
C HIS A 30 0.18 14.54 -1.28
N ILE A 31 -0.96 15.19 -1.49
CA ILE A 31 -1.49 15.50 -2.82
C ILE A 31 -0.97 16.88 -3.23
N LYS A 32 -0.23 16.91 -4.35
CA LYS A 32 0.17 18.15 -5.05
C LYS A 32 -0.10 17.99 -6.54
N LYS A 33 -1.28 18.43 -6.99
CA LYS A 33 -1.71 18.29 -8.39
C LYS A 33 -2.64 19.44 -8.76
N ASP A 34 -2.43 20.08 -9.91
CA ASP A 34 -3.34 21.09 -10.47
C ASP A 34 -3.82 22.15 -9.45
N ASN A 35 -2.87 22.69 -8.66
CA ASN A 35 -3.06 23.65 -7.56
C ASN A 35 -3.70 23.12 -6.27
N ILE A 36 -4.14 21.86 -6.26
CA ILE A 36 -4.61 21.17 -5.06
C ILE A 36 -3.40 20.81 -4.20
N ASP A 37 -3.37 21.34 -2.97
CA ASP A 37 -2.41 20.97 -1.92
C ASP A 37 -3.19 20.43 -0.72
N ALA A 38 -3.11 19.12 -0.51
CA ALA A 38 -3.82 18.43 0.55
C ALA A 38 -2.93 17.38 1.23
N ILE A 39 -3.06 17.27 2.54
CA ILE A 39 -2.33 16.32 3.37
C ILE A 39 -3.34 15.45 4.11
N PHE A 40 -3.21 14.14 3.93
CA PHE A 40 -3.91 13.13 4.71
C PHE A 40 -2.90 12.45 5.61
N THR A 41 -3.14 12.49 6.91
CA THR A 41 -2.32 11.80 7.92
C THR A 41 -3.12 10.68 8.54
N PHE A 42 -2.52 9.51 8.64
CA PHE A 42 -3.08 8.30 9.21
C PHE A 42 -2.22 7.90 10.40
N GLU A 43 -2.81 7.79 11.59
CA GLU A 43 -2.10 7.42 12.81
C GLU A 43 -2.85 6.30 13.53
N LYS A 44 -2.13 5.22 13.86
CA LYS A 44 -2.69 4.08 14.58
C LYS A 44 -3.12 4.54 15.97
N VAL A 45 -4.35 4.21 16.33
CA VAL A 45 -4.92 4.42 17.67
C VAL A 45 -5.56 3.12 18.16
N ALA A 46 -5.98 3.08 19.43
CA ALA A 46 -6.54 1.85 20.02
C ALA A 46 -7.79 1.33 19.29
N GLU A 47 -8.62 2.23 18.77
CA GLU A 47 -9.92 1.91 18.17
C GLU A 47 -9.90 1.84 16.62
N GLY A 48 -8.71 1.97 16.00
CA GLY A 48 -8.56 1.98 14.55
C GLY A 48 -7.42 2.88 14.09
N THR A 49 -7.71 3.71 13.09
CA THR A 49 -6.76 4.72 12.58
C THR A 49 -7.39 6.10 12.66
N ASN A 50 -6.73 7.02 13.37
CA ASN A 50 -7.08 8.43 13.30
C ASN A 50 -6.65 8.98 11.94
N VAL A 51 -7.58 9.58 11.22
CA VAL A 51 -7.35 10.24 9.94
C VAL A 51 -7.50 11.74 10.16
N THR A 52 -6.46 12.49 9.82
CA THR A 52 -6.49 13.95 9.78
C THR A 52 -6.36 14.41 8.34
N VAL A 53 -7.26 15.29 7.91
CA VAL A 53 -7.27 15.86 6.56
C VAL A 53 -7.09 17.37 6.65
N ASP A 54 -6.06 17.87 5.98
CA ASP A 54 -5.75 19.30 5.84
C ASP A 54 -5.66 19.64 4.35
N VAL A 55 -6.69 20.31 3.82
CA VAL A 55 -6.71 20.81 2.43
C VAL A 55 -6.39 22.29 2.45
N LYS A 56 -5.19 22.63 2.02
CA LYS A 56 -4.65 23.98 2.10
C LYS A 56 -5.17 24.88 0.99
N SER A 57 -5.35 24.33 -0.20
CA SER A 57 -5.82 25.10 -1.37
C SER A 57 -6.27 24.22 -2.53
N GLY A 58 -6.91 24.84 -3.52
CA GLY A 58 -7.03 24.37 -4.89
C GLY A 58 -8.24 23.50 -5.19
N LEU A 59 -8.94 22.99 -4.17
CA LEU A 59 -10.03 22.02 -4.35
C LEU A 59 -11.17 22.55 -5.23
N THR A 60 -11.38 23.87 -5.27
CA THR A 60 -12.47 24.53 -6.00
C THR A 60 -12.01 25.23 -7.27
N GLN A 61 -10.70 25.32 -7.51
CA GLN A 61 -10.15 26.13 -8.60
C GLN A 61 -10.34 25.44 -9.94
N GLY A 62 -11.09 26.08 -10.85
CA GLY A 62 -11.36 25.52 -12.18
C GLY A 62 -12.29 24.31 -12.18
N LEU A 63 -12.95 24.03 -11.04
CA LEU A 63 -13.86 22.90 -10.88
C LEU A 63 -15.28 23.39 -10.61
N GLN A 64 -16.27 22.67 -11.14
CA GLN A 64 -17.66 22.87 -10.74
C GLN A 64 -17.82 22.37 -9.32
N ILE A 65 -18.24 23.26 -8.41
CA ILE A 65 -18.52 22.91 -7.01
C ILE A 65 -19.96 22.44 -6.91
N LEU A 66 -20.15 21.19 -6.50
CA LEU A 66 -21.48 20.65 -6.22
C LEU A 66 -21.82 20.81 -4.73
N PRO A 67 -23.12 20.90 -4.38
CA PRO A 67 -23.54 21.01 -2.97
C PRO A 67 -23.07 19.85 -2.09
N ALA A 68 -22.84 18.68 -2.68
CA ALA A 68 -22.34 17.51 -1.96
C ALA A 68 -20.87 17.64 -1.53
N GLY A 69 -20.09 18.55 -2.12
CA GLY A 69 -18.65 18.63 -1.90
C GLY A 69 -17.88 17.59 -2.71
N PHE A 70 -16.67 17.27 -2.25
CA PHE A 70 -15.73 16.38 -2.92
C PHE A 70 -15.60 15.07 -2.15
N GLU A 71 -15.79 13.94 -2.83
CA GLU A 71 -15.59 12.63 -2.23
C GLU A 71 -14.10 12.28 -2.15
N TYR A 72 -13.73 11.37 -1.27
CA TYR A 72 -12.37 10.92 -1.11
C TYR A 72 -12.34 9.52 -0.50
N HIS A 73 -11.45 8.69 -1.05
CA HIS A 73 -11.42 7.27 -0.78
C HIS A 73 -9.99 6.74 -0.72
N ILE A 74 -9.79 5.63 -0.01
CA ILE A 74 -8.59 4.80 -0.16
C ILE A 74 -8.80 3.87 -1.35
N HIS A 75 -7.86 3.88 -2.28
CA HIS A 75 -7.87 3.03 -3.48
C HIS A 75 -6.86 1.89 -3.38
N VAL A 76 -7.16 0.79 -4.09
CA VAL A 76 -6.47 -0.51 -3.96
C VAL A 76 -5.01 -0.52 -4.41
N LYS A 77 -4.61 0.36 -5.32
CA LYS A 77 -3.27 0.38 -5.92
C LYS A 77 -2.57 1.72 -5.67
N PRO A 78 -1.24 1.75 -5.77
CA PRO A 78 -0.50 3.01 -5.83
C PRO A 78 -0.92 3.84 -7.05
N VAL A 79 -0.66 5.14 -6.96
CA VAL A 79 -0.74 6.10 -8.07
C VAL A 79 0.20 5.66 -9.19
N GLY A 80 -0.27 5.75 -10.43
CA GLY A 80 0.49 5.37 -11.60
C GLY A 80 1.60 6.36 -11.95
N ALA A 81 2.36 6.03 -12.99
CA ALA A 81 3.38 6.93 -13.52
C ALA A 81 2.80 8.30 -13.86
N ASN A 82 3.60 9.36 -13.66
CA ASN A 82 3.21 10.75 -13.93
C ASN A 82 1.96 11.22 -13.14
N GLY A 83 1.64 10.59 -12.01
CA GLY A 83 0.50 10.99 -11.19
C GLY A 83 -0.85 10.59 -11.80
N ASP A 84 -0.89 9.49 -12.56
CA ASP A 84 -2.13 8.93 -13.10
C ASP A 84 -2.99 8.33 -11.98
N CYS A 85 -4.08 9.01 -11.67
CA CYS A 85 -5.04 8.58 -10.67
C CYS A 85 -5.91 7.41 -11.15
N MET A 86 -5.98 7.10 -12.45
CA MET A 86 -6.75 5.95 -12.94
C MET A 86 -6.09 4.62 -12.57
N ALA A 87 -4.75 4.59 -12.55
CA ALA A 87 -3.98 3.41 -12.17
C ALA A 87 -4.22 2.90 -10.73
N THR A 88 -4.78 3.75 -9.84
CA THR A 88 -5.08 3.37 -8.45
C THR A 88 -6.18 2.30 -8.33
N GLY A 89 -6.89 1.98 -9.42
CA GLY A 89 -7.94 0.97 -9.42
C GLY A 89 -9.20 1.41 -8.67
N GLY A 90 -10.00 0.46 -8.19
CA GLY A 90 -11.21 0.73 -7.41
C GLY A 90 -10.94 1.15 -5.97
N HIS A 91 -12.01 1.34 -5.20
CA HIS A 91 -11.92 1.57 -3.76
C HIS A 91 -11.39 0.33 -3.05
N LEU A 92 -10.75 0.55 -1.90
CA LEU A 92 -10.31 -0.53 -1.02
C LEU A 92 -11.52 -1.29 -0.47
N ASN A 93 -11.90 -2.36 -1.16
CA ASN A 93 -13.03 -3.21 -0.85
C ASN A 93 -12.65 -4.68 -1.08
N PRO A 94 -11.90 -5.32 -0.15
CA PRO A 94 -11.45 -6.70 -0.32
C PRO A 94 -12.65 -7.64 -0.53
N GLY A 95 -12.62 -8.39 -1.61
CA GLY A 95 -13.70 -9.31 -1.99
C GLY A 95 -14.99 -8.63 -2.48
N ASN A 96 -14.99 -7.30 -2.72
CA ASN A 96 -16.16 -6.53 -3.13
C ASN A 96 -17.38 -6.71 -2.20
N ALA A 97 -17.13 -6.88 -0.90
CA ALA A 97 -18.16 -7.24 0.08
C ALA A 97 -18.83 -6.03 0.74
N GLY A 98 -18.16 -4.88 0.76
CA GLY A 98 -18.64 -3.65 1.38
C GLY A 98 -19.71 -2.94 0.55
N LYS A 99 -20.66 -2.30 1.23
CA LYS A 99 -21.64 -1.39 0.64
C LYS A 99 -21.01 -0.05 0.28
N TYR A 100 -21.47 0.52 -0.84
CA TYR A 100 -21.09 1.86 -1.30
C TYR A 100 -22.30 2.59 -1.92
N PRO A 101 -22.45 3.91 -1.71
CA PRO A 101 -21.77 4.67 -0.67
C PRO A 101 -22.23 4.20 0.72
N CYS A 102 -21.35 4.33 1.70
CA CYS A 102 -21.66 4.06 3.10
C CYS A 102 -22.64 5.12 3.61
N ASP A 103 -23.50 4.70 4.54
CA ASP A 103 -24.38 5.60 5.26
C ASP A 103 -23.66 6.09 6.52
N LYS A 104 -23.27 7.36 6.55
CA LYS A 104 -22.64 8.00 7.71
C LYS A 104 -23.47 7.94 9.00
N THR A 105 -24.78 7.69 8.90
CA THR A 105 -25.68 7.53 10.06
C THR A 105 -25.69 6.10 10.59
N SER A 106 -25.02 5.16 9.90
CA SER A 106 -24.86 3.79 10.36
C SER A 106 -24.12 3.74 11.70
N ALA A 107 -24.66 2.96 12.64
CA ALA A 107 -23.96 2.64 13.88
C ALA A 107 -22.79 1.65 13.68
N ASN A 108 -22.69 1.05 12.50
CA ASN A 108 -21.65 0.07 12.20
C ASN A 108 -21.13 0.21 10.76
N PHE A 109 -19.86 0.61 10.65
CA PHE A 109 -19.18 0.75 9.37
C PHE A 109 -18.57 -0.56 8.84
N THR A 110 -18.57 -1.67 9.59
CA THR A 110 -17.98 -2.95 9.11
C THR A 110 -18.67 -3.51 7.86
N ALA A 111 -19.89 -3.06 7.55
CA ALA A 111 -20.62 -3.44 6.34
C ALA A 111 -20.32 -2.55 5.12
N CYS A 112 -19.54 -1.49 5.29
CA CYS A 112 -19.16 -0.56 4.24
C CYS A 112 -17.81 -0.93 3.61
N GLU A 113 -17.53 -0.40 2.42
CA GLU A 113 -16.18 -0.49 1.85
C GLU A 113 -15.16 0.11 2.82
N ILE A 114 -14.05 -0.59 3.04
CA ILE A 114 -12.99 -0.14 3.96
C ILE A 114 -12.48 1.23 3.53
N GLY A 115 -12.31 1.44 2.23
CA GLY A 115 -11.81 2.69 1.64
C GLY A 115 -12.82 3.82 1.52
N ASP A 116 -14.10 3.63 1.84
CA ASP A 116 -15.13 4.67 1.67
C ASP A 116 -15.16 5.66 2.84
N LEU A 117 -14.18 6.57 2.87
CA LEU A 117 -14.05 7.55 3.93
C LEU A 117 -15.13 8.64 3.85
N SER A 118 -15.52 9.05 2.65
CA SER A 118 -16.58 10.04 2.44
C SER A 118 -17.95 9.55 2.86
N GLY A 119 -18.32 8.32 2.51
CA GLY A 119 -19.58 7.73 2.96
C GLY A 119 -19.64 7.55 4.48
N LYS A 120 -18.50 7.23 5.12
CA LYS A 120 -18.43 7.04 6.59
C LYS A 120 -18.38 8.36 7.37
N HIS A 121 -17.56 9.31 6.93
CA HIS A 121 -17.16 10.48 7.71
C HIS A 121 -17.58 11.82 7.08
N GLY A 122 -18.22 11.78 5.91
CA GLY A 122 -18.66 12.96 5.16
C GLY A 122 -17.64 13.44 4.14
N ASN A 123 -18.15 14.16 3.12
CA ASN A 123 -17.38 14.73 2.02
C ASN A 123 -16.56 15.95 2.46
N LEU A 124 -15.54 16.30 1.66
CA LEU A 124 -14.78 17.54 1.85
C LEU A 124 -15.60 18.71 1.29
N VAL A 125 -15.88 19.71 2.13
CA VAL A 125 -16.67 20.89 1.76
C VAL A 125 -15.84 22.16 1.96
N ALA A 126 -15.60 22.90 0.87
CA ALA A 126 -14.84 24.15 0.87
C ALA A 126 -15.44 25.17 1.83
N ALA A 127 -14.64 25.66 2.77
CA ALA A 127 -15.05 26.80 3.61
C ALA A 127 -14.96 28.11 2.83
N ASN A 128 -14.05 28.18 1.86
CA ASN A 128 -13.88 29.32 0.98
C ASN A 128 -13.69 28.82 -0.46
N ASN A 129 -14.58 29.25 -1.36
CA ASN A 129 -14.58 28.82 -2.75
C ASN A 129 -13.47 29.46 -3.60
N ASP A 130 -12.90 30.59 -3.16
CA ASP A 130 -11.81 31.28 -3.87
C ASP A 130 -10.48 30.55 -3.67
N THR A 131 -10.20 30.12 -2.42
CA THR A 131 -8.97 29.40 -2.09
C THR A 131 -9.10 27.89 -2.31
N GLY A 132 -10.30 27.35 -2.16
CA GLY A 132 -10.55 25.91 -2.15
C GLY A 132 -10.00 25.21 -0.92
N ALA A 133 -9.75 25.95 0.16
CA ALA A 133 -9.31 25.40 1.43
C ALA A 133 -10.47 24.76 2.20
N ILE A 134 -10.16 23.69 2.94
CA ILE A 134 -11.10 23.00 3.83
C ILE A 134 -10.60 23.20 5.26
N PRO A 135 -11.47 23.48 6.25
CA PRO A 135 -11.06 23.45 7.64
C PRO A 135 -10.46 22.09 8.00
N PRO A 136 -9.38 22.03 8.80
CA PRO A 136 -8.83 20.76 9.25
C PRO A 136 -9.90 19.91 9.92
N LEU A 137 -9.98 18.64 9.53
CA LEU A 137 -10.90 17.66 10.10
C LEU A 137 -10.15 16.42 10.56
N SER A 138 -10.64 15.80 11.63
CA SER A 138 -10.06 14.58 12.19
C SER A 138 -11.16 13.65 12.68
N TYR A 139 -10.98 12.35 12.45
CA TYR A 139 -11.89 11.30 12.92
C TYR A 139 -11.15 9.97 13.03
N VAL A 140 -11.73 9.03 13.77
CA VAL A 140 -11.20 7.66 13.86
C VAL A 140 -12.01 6.75 12.94
N ASP A 141 -11.33 6.06 12.04
CA ASP A 141 -11.91 4.98 11.23
C ASP A 141 -11.51 3.62 11.80
N SER A 142 -12.51 2.84 12.20
CA SER A 142 -12.30 1.54 12.87
C SER A 142 -11.95 0.39 11.92
N GLN A 143 -12.13 0.56 10.61
CA GLN A 143 -11.79 -0.46 9.62
C GLN A 143 -10.39 -0.29 9.04
N LEU A 144 -9.85 0.93 9.06
CA LEU A 144 -8.50 1.19 8.58
C LEU A 144 -7.44 0.61 9.53
N SER A 145 -6.50 -0.14 8.96
CA SER A 145 -5.36 -0.70 9.67
C SER A 145 -4.11 -0.75 8.79
N PHE A 146 -2.95 -0.49 9.39
CA PHE A 146 -1.64 -0.71 8.77
C PHE A 146 -1.22 -2.18 8.72
N SER A 147 -1.93 -3.05 9.45
CA SER A 147 -1.63 -4.47 9.62
C SER A 147 -2.86 -5.34 9.32
N GLY A 148 -2.63 -6.60 8.97
CA GLY A 148 -3.69 -7.54 8.59
C GLY A 148 -3.47 -8.10 7.18
N PRO A 149 -4.49 -8.73 6.57
CA PRO A 149 -4.40 -9.26 5.22
C PRO A 149 -3.96 -8.17 4.23
N THR A 150 -3.03 -8.51 3.34
CA THR A 150 -2.45 -7.57 2.37
C THR A 150 -3.50 -6.85 1.55
N GLU A 151 -4.64 -7.49 1.26
CA GLU A 151 -5.75 -6.92 0.50
C GLU A 151 -6.51 -5.82 1.24
N SER A 152 -6.50 -5.83 2.58
CA SER A 152 -7.27 -4.91 3.44
C SER A 152 -6.42 -3.81 4.08
N ALA A 153 -5.10 -4.00 4.14
CA ALA A 153 -4.19 -3.07 4.83
C ALA A 153 -3.97 -1.77 4.04
N LEU A 154 -3.63 -0.70 4.76
CA LEU A 154 -3.26 0.60 4.18
C LEU A 154 -1.94 0.60 3.39
N LEU A 155 -1.10 -0.41 3.61
CA LEU A 155 0.22 -0.50 2.96
C LEU A 155 0.07 -0.61 1.43
N GLY A 156 0.82 0.20 0.70
CA GLY A 156 0.81 0.20 -0.77
C GLY A 156 -0.49 0.73 -1.39
N ARG A 157 -1.27 1.50 -0.64
CA ARG A 157 -2.52 2.11 -1.10
C ARG A 157 -2.32 3.58 -1.48
N SER A 158 -3.37 4.17 -2.03
CA SER A 158 -3.40 5.59 -2.36
C SER A 158 -4.68 6.24 -1.83
N VAL A 159 -4.62 7.55 -1.63
CA VAL A 159 -5.79 8.40 -1.41
C VAL A 159 -6.16 9.04 -2.74
N VAL A 160 -7.45 9.06 -3.07
CA VAL A 160 -7.98 9.74 -4.24
C VAL A 160 -9.09 10.68 -3.80
N ILE A 161 -9.06 11.91 -4.28
CA ILE A 161 -10.17 12.87 -4.19
C ILE A 161 -10.93 12.85 -5.50
N HIS A 162 -12.25 12.81 -5.40
CA HIS A 162 -13.19 12.82 -6.50
C HIS A 162 -14.02 14.11 -6.48
N ASN A 163 -14.48 14.50 -7.66
CA ASN A 163 -15.57 15.46 -7.84
C ASN A 163 -16.64 14.77 -8.67
N ASN A 164 -17.76 14.39 -8.03
CA ASN A 164 -18.87 13.71 -8.69
C ASN A 164 -18.42 12.43 -9.40
N GLY A 165 -17.62 11.61 -8.70
CA GLY A 165 -17.05 10.36 -9.21
C GLY A 165 -15.88 10.52 -10.19
N THR A 166 -15.51 11.74 -10.57
CA THR A 166 -14.30 11.99 -11.38
C THR A 166 -13.10 12.17 -10.47
N ARG A 167 -12.02 11.40 -10.70
CA ARG A 167 -10.76 11.54 -9.95
C ARG A 167 -10.09 12.86 -10.30
N ILE A 168 -9.99 13.77 -9.35
CA ILE A 168 -9.36 15.09 -9.56
C ILE A 168 -7.93 15.14 -9.03
N ALA A 169 -7.63 14.38 -7.97
CA ALA A 169 -6.30 14.35 -7.40
C ALA A 169 -6.05 13.05 -6.62
N CYS A 170 -4.80 12.66 -6.48
CA CYS A 170 -4.42 11.45 -5.76
C CYS A 170 -2.98 11.51 -5.27
N ALA A 171 -2.67 10.71 -4.25
CA ALA A 171 -1.33 10.50 -3.75
C ALA A 171 -1.17 9.10 -3.16
N ASN A 172 0.05 8.58 -3.21
CA ASN A 172 0.40 7.36 -2.48
C ASN A 172 0.32 7.59 -0.98
N LEU A 173 -0.20 6.61 -0.26
CA LEU A 173 -0.11 6.55 1.19
C LEU A 173 1.27 5.96 1.52
N VAL A 174 2.18 6.84 1.92
CA VAL A 174 3.55 6.49 2.29
C VAL A 174 3.58 6.22 3.78
N VAL A 175 4.05 5.04 4.16
CA VAL A 175 4.22 4.63 5.56
C VAL A 175 5.70 4.59 5.85
N GLU A 176 6.15 5.17 6.96
CA GLU A 176 7.57 5.16 7.31
C GLU A 176 8.10 3.72 7.39
N GLY A 177 9.20 3.45 6.69
CA GLY A 177 9.77 2.10 6.59
C GLY A 177 9.11 1.18 5.56
N TYR A 178 8.05 1.62 4.87
CA TYR A 178 7.45 0.89 3.74
C TYR A 178 7.77 1.60 2.42
N THR A 179 8.56 0.95 1.57
CA THR A 179 8.75 1.36 0.18
C THR A 179 7.73 0.62 -0.70
N ALA A 180 6.68 1.32 -1.13
CA ALA A 180 5.83 0.82 -2.21
C ALA A 180 6.69 0.61 -3.47
N PRO A 181 6.36 -0.36 -4.35
CA PRO A 181 7.00 -0.45 -5.66
C PRO A 181 6.86 0.89 -6.39
N GLU A 182 7.99 1.52 -6.73
CA GLU A 182 7.98 2.84 -7.36
C GLU A 182 7.23 2.80 -8.70
N ALA A 183 6.35 3.80 -8.90
CA ALA A 183 5.96 4.19 -10.24
C ALA A 183 7.19 4.87 -10.87
N ASN A 184 7.82 4.20 -11.84
CA ASN A 184 8.98 4.72 -12.57
C ASN A 184 8.75 6.17 -13.02
N SER A 185 9.31 7.11 -12.27
CA SER A 185 9.14 8.56 -12.46
C SER A 185 10.53 9.14 -12.65
N THR A 186 10.94 9.30 -13.90
CA THR A 186 12.14 10.06 -14.22
C THR A 186 11.73 11.53 -14.35
N SER A 187 12.19 12.38 -13.43
CA SER A 187 12.38 13.82 -13.69
C SER A 187 13.40 14.39 -12.68
N PRO A 188 14.29 15.32 -13.07
CA PRO A 188 15.66 15.35 -12.58
C PRO A 188 15.84 16.27 -11.37
N THR A 189 16.50 15.76 -10.34
CA THR A 189 17.24 16.59 -9.38
C THR A 189 18.64 16.00 -9.19
N THR A 190 19.60 16.77 -9.67
CA THR A 190 21.03 16.59 -9.51
C THR A 190 21.42 16.56 -8.03
N VAL A 191 21.79 15.39 -7.51
CA VAL A 191 22.73 15.26 -6.39
C VAL A 191 23.66 14.10 -6.70
N GLY A 192 24.94 14.42 -6.87
CA GLY A 192 25.97 13.45 -7.17
C GLY A 192 26.20 12.48 -6.02
N SER A 193 26.17 11.20 -6.33
CA SER A 193 26.75 10.14 -5.52
C SER A 193 27.43 9.14 -6.45
N THR A 194 28.70 8.88 -6.15
CA THR A 194 29.65 8.02 -6.85
C THR A 194 29.17 6.57 -7.05
N PRO A 195 29.62 5.86 -8.11
CA PRO A 195 29.18 4.49 -8.39
C PRO A 195 29.97 3.44 -7.60
N LEU A 196 29.26 2.45 -7.05
CA LEU A 196 29.80 1.20 -6.50
C LEU A 196 29.36 0.04 -7.42
N PRO A 197 30.19 -1.01 -7.64
CA PRO A 197 30.34 -1.61 -8.96
C PRO A 197 29.25 -2.62 -9.31
N THR A 198 28.88 -2.62 -10.59
CA THR A 198 28.08 -3.65 -11.24
C THR A 198 28.91 -4.92 -11.41
N LYS A 199 28.40 -6.05 -10.91
CA LYS A 199 28.87 -7.37 -11.31
C LYS A 199 27.84 -7.89 -12.30
N ASP A 200 28.17 -7.76 -13.58
CA ASP A 200 27.31 -8.23 -14.65
C ASP A 200 27.83 -9.54 -15.25
N SER A 201 26.87 -10.45 -15.44
CA SER A 201 26.74 -11.42 -16.51
C SER A 201 27.80 -12.52 -16.72
N SER A 202 27.32 -13.76 -16.70
CA SER A 202 27.56 -14.69 -17.82
C SER A 202 26.44 -15.71 -17.93
N ALA A 203 25.61 -15.51 -18.95
CA ALA A 203 24.67 -16.50 -19.48
C ALA A 203 25.45 -17.69 -20.05
N VAL A 204 25.15 -18.90 -19.57
CA VAL A 204 25.64 -20.13 -20.20
C VAL A 204 24.52 -20.70 -21.07
N LYS A 205 24.73 -20.59 -22.39
CA LYS A 205 23.97 -21.30 -23.43
C LYS A 205 24.14 -22.80 -23.22
N LEU A 206 23.05 -23.54 -23.02
CA LEU A 206 23.08 -24.99 -23.09
C LEU A 206 22.73 -25.42 -24.52
N VAL A 207 23.74 -25.87 -25.26
CA VAL A 207 23.62 -26.45 -26.60
C VAL A 207 23.43 -27.95 -26.43
N ALA A 208 22.39 -28.51 -27.05
CA ALA A 208 22.18 -29.94 -27.16
C ALA A 208 23.21 -30.58 -28.09
N SER A 209 23.75 -31.74 -27.72
CA SER A 209 24.37 -32.69 -28.67
C SER A 209 24.38 -34.10 -28.07
N LEU A 210 23.77 -35.03 -28.81
CA LEU A 210 23.77 -36.47 -28.57
C LEU A 210 25.17 -37.04 -28.83
N THR A 211 25.61 -38.05 -28.08
CA THR A 211 26.24 -39.26 -28.65
C THR A 211 26.05 -40.48 -27.75
N LEU A 212 26.12 -41.63 -28.41
CA LEU A 212 25.61 -42.96 -28.09
C LEU A 212 26.75 -43.89 -27.67
N SER A 213 26.59 -44.64 -26.57
CA SER A 213 27.03 -46.04 -26.37
C SER A 213 26.57 -46.43 -24.95
N GLY A 214 25.87 -47.53 -24.67
CA GLY A 214 25.95 -48.85 -25.25
C GLY A 214 26.63 -49.77 -24.23
N LEU A 215 25.90 -50.28 -23.23
CA LEU A 215 26.17 -51.60 -22.67
C LEU A 215 24.91 -52.20 -22.04
N VAL A 216 24.67 -53.44 -22.44
CA VAL A 216 23.55 -54.33 -22.15
C VAL A 216 23.82 -55.07 -20.84
N ALA A 217 22.81 -55.23 -19.99
CA ALA A 217 22.68 -56.43 -19.15
C ALA A 217 21.22 -56.59 -18.69
N ALA A 218 20.58 -57.62 -19.22
CA ALA A 218 19.26 -58.09 -18.83
C ALA A 218 19.30 -58.82 -17.48
N MET A 219 18.22 -58.73 -16.69
CA MET A 219 17.69 -59.90 -15.97
C MET A 219 16.25 -59.68 -15.49
N MET A 220 15.36 -60.45 -16.15
CA MET A 220 14.21 -61.19 -15.63
C MET A 220 12.98 -60.47 -15.03
N LEU A 221 11.89 -60.58 -15.80
CA LEU A 221 10.51 -60.80 -15.36
C LEU A 221 10.41 -61.89 -14.29
N ALA A 222 9.50 -61.74 -13.33
CA ALA A 222 8.18 -62.40 -13.37
C ALA A 222 7.45 -62.31 -12.01
N LEU A 223 6.13 -62.09 -12.13
CA LEU A 223 5.03 -62.22 -11.16
C LEU A 223 4.84 -61.07 -10.16
#